data_AF-A0A951C9I5-F1
#
_entry.id   AF-A0A951C9I5-F1
#
_cell.length_a   1.000
_cell.length_b   1.000
_cell.length_c   1.000
_cell.angle_alpha   90.00
_cell.angle_beta   90.00
_cell.angle_gamma   90.00
#
_symmetry.space_group_name_H-M   'P 1'
#
loop_
_entity.id
_entity.type
_entity.pdbx_description
1 polymer ?
#
loop_
_entity_poly.entity_id
_entity_poly.type
_entity_poly.pdbx_seq_one_letter_code
_entity_poly.pdbx_strand_id
1 'polypeptide(L)'
;MVRNAVRQGLKLRAQAQVRVRQPLPALYVISSDSVRPAYREQSAVIQSELNVKQVKFAERRDAFFRRTVKVDWKTANVTLRRDSGRFRAAFDALDDSARDALVAQIEASGNVEVPGFDQPVPANLFRLEETPDPRYGISEEGGLFALDLTVSDALKREGLVRDL
;
A
#
# COMPACT_ATOMS: atom_id res chain seq x y z
N MET A 1 18.10 2.97 17.45
CA MET A 1 16.74 2.46 17.12
C MET A 1 15.79 3.60 16.73
N VAL A 2 15.54 4.57 17.60
CA VAL A 2 14.62 5.69 17.30
C VAL A 2 15.09 6.60 16.17
N ARG A 3 16.40 6.85 16.06
CA ARG A 3 17.00 7.50 14.88
C ARG A 3 16.65 6.78 13.57
N ASN A 4 16.50 5.45 13.58
CA ASN A 4 16.09 4.72 12.39
C ASN A 4 14.63 5.02 12.02
N ALA A 5 13.70 4.97 12.98
CA ALA A 5 12.30 5.32 12.73
C ALA A 5 12.13 6.74 12.16
N VAL A 6 12.84 7.72 12.73
CA VAL A 6 12.85 9.11 12.22
C VAL A 6 13.44 9.17 10.81
N ARG A 7 14.59 8.54 10.58
CA ARG A 7 15.23 8.50 9.26
C ARG A 7 14.32 7.88 8.19
N GLN A 8 13.68 6.75 8.50
CA GLN A 8 12.75 6.09 7.59
C GLN A 8 11.50 6.95 7.36
N GLY A 9 10.91 7.54 8.40
CA GLY A 9 9.76 8.43 8.25
C GLY A 9 10.04 9.66 7.37
N LEU A 10 11.21 10.30 7.53
CA LEU A 10 11.62 11.42 6.69
C LEU A 10 11.87 11.00 5.24
N LYS A 11 12.49 9.83 5.02
CA LYS A 11 12.68 9.25 3.69
C LYS A 11 11.34 9.01 3.01
N LEU A 12 10.37 8.41 3.72
CA LEU A 12 9.04 8.13 3.19
C LEU A 12 8.29 9.42 2.82
N ARG A 13 8.40 10.46 3.63
CA ARG A 13 7.88 11.79 3.30
C ARG A 13 8.48 12.36 2.02
N ALA A 14 9.81 12.29 1.88
CA ALA A 14 10.49 12.79 0.70
C ALA A 14 10.06 12.04 -0.56
N GLN A 15 9.93 10.71 -0.48
CA GLN A 15 9.42 9.88 -1.58
C GLN A 15 7.97 10.23 -1.96
N ALA A 16 7.12 10.49 -0.97
CA ALA A 16 5.75 10.94 -1.17
C ALA A 16 5.63 12.45 -1.49
N GLN A 17 6.75 13.18 -1.53
CA GLN A 17 6.80 14.64 -1.74
C GLN A 17 5.96 15.45 -0.72
N VAL A 18 5.77 14.92 0.50
CA VAL A 18 5.04 15.59 1.58
C VAL A 18 6.03 16.34 2.47
N ARG A 19 5.83 17.65 2.62
CA ARG A 19 6.68 18.51 3.44
C ARG A 19 6.50 18.21 4.93
N VAL A 20 7.58 18.30 5.71
CA VAL A 20 7.57 17.94 7.14
C VAL A 20 6.54 18.73 7.96
N ARG A 21 6.32 20.00 7.62
CA ARG A 21 5.34 20.85 8.31
C ARG A 21 3.87 20.43 8.14
N GLN A 22 3.56 19.65 7.09
CA GLN A 22 2.22 19.09 6.88
C GLN A 22 2.03 17.94 7.87
N PRO A 23 1.20 18.09 8.91
CA PRO A 23 0.98 17.01 9.85
C PRO A 23 0.34 15.81 9.13
N LEU A 24 0.78 14.62 9.52
CA LEU A 24 0.25 13.35 9.02
C LEU A 24 -0.42 12.55 10.14
N PRO A 25 -1.37 11.64 9.83
CA PRO A 25 -2.12 10.94 10.86
C PRO A 25 -1.26 10.08 11.78
N ALA A 26 -0.44 9.20 11.22
CA ALA A 26 0.32 8.27 12.04
C ALA A 26 1.54 7.70 11.31
N LEU A 27 2.55 7.34 12.12
CA LEU A 27 3.54 6.34 11.74
C LEU A 27 3.16 5.01 12.39
N TYR A 28 3.04 3.95 11.61
CA TYR A 28 2.92 2.59 12.10
C TYR A 28 4.28 1.91 12.10
N VAL A 29 4.58 1.18 13.18
CA VAL A 29 5.83 0.45 13.37
C VAL A 29 5.51 -1.02 13.64
N ILE A 30 6.06 -1.91 12.82
CA ILE A 30 6.16 -3.34 13.12
C ILE A 30 7.62 -3.63 13.42
N SER A 31 7.87 -4.17 14.60
CA SER A 31 9.21 -4.49 15.08
C SER A 31 9.16 -5.72 15.99
N SER A 32 10.32 -6.32 16.26
CA SER A 32 10.40 -7.38 17.27
C SER A 32 10.01 -6.87 18.66
N ASP A 33 9.56 -7.79 19.52
CA ASP A 33 9.15 -7.47 20.89
C ASP A 33 10.30 -6.93 21.74
N SER A 34 11.53 -7.31 21.43
CA SER A 34 12.73 -6.81 22.11
C SER A 34 13.00 -5.32 21.90
N VAL A 35 12.58 -4.74 20.77
CA VAL A 35 12.85 -3.32 20.43
C VAL A 35 11.60 -2.44 20.53
N ARG A 36 10.41 -3.04 20.55
CA ARG A 36 9.13 -2.34 20.63
C ARG A 36 9.01 -1.40 21.84
N PRO A 37 9.46 -1.76 23.07
CA PRO A 37 9.43 -0.85 24.22
C PRO A 37 10.21 0.44 23.97
N ALA A 38 11.40 0.37 23.37
CA ALA A 38 12.22 1.53 23.08
C ALA A 38 11.54 2.52 22.11
N TYR A 39 10.84 2.02 21.09
CA TYR A 39 10.04 2.87 20.20
C TYR A 39 8.83 3.47 20.93
N ARG A 40 8.21 2.72 21.84
CA ARG A 40 7.07 3.20 22.63
C ARG A 40 7.46 4.33 23.56
N GLU A 41 8.56 4.16 24.31
CA GLU A 41 9.10 5.18 25.22
C GLU A 41 9.45 6.48 24.49
N GLN A 42 9.98 6.38 23.27
CA GLN A 42 10.40 7.54 22.47
C GLN A 42 9.36 7.98 21.44
N SER A 43 8.11 7.53 21.55
CA SER A 43 7.05 7.87 20.60
C SER A 43 6.79 9.37 20.50
N ALA A 44 6.92 10.12 21.61
CA ALA A 44 6.77 11.58 21.60
C ALA A 44 7.85 12.27 20.74
N VAL A 45 9.10 11.80 20.82
CA VAL A 45 10.21 12.31 19.99
C VAL A 45 9.95 12.01 18.52
N ILE A 46 9.58 10.77 18.19
CA ILE A 46 9.25 10.38 16.82
C ILE A 46 8.09 11.22 16.27
N GLN A 47 7.03 11.44 17.06
CA GLN A 47 5.89 12.26 16.67
C GLN A 47 6.29 13.70 16.35
N SER A 48 7.15 14.28 17.18
CA SER A 48 7.66 15.64 16.98
C SER A 48 8.52 15.75 15.71
N GLU A 49 9.53 14.89 15.57
CA GLU A 49 10.47 14.89 14.44
C GLU A 49 9.76 14.63 13.10
N LEU A 50 8.79 13.71 13.11
CA LEU A 50 8.02 13.34 11.93
C LEU A 50 6.72 14.11 11.80
N ASN A 51 6.40 15.06 12.69
CA ASN A 51 5.12 15.77 12.69
C ASN A 51 3.93 14.85 12.33
N VAL A 52 3.80 13.74 13.06
CA VAL A 52 2.69 12.80 12.96
C VAL A 52 1.85 12.90 14.21
N LYS A 53 0.53 12.67 14.12
CA LYS A 53 -0.34 12.75 15.30
C LYS A 53 -0.10 11.61 16.27
N GLN A 54 0.26 10.43 15.77
CA GLN A 54 0.43 9.24 16.59
C GLN A 54 1.55 8.34 16.05
N VAL A 55 2.17 7.59 16.95
CA VAL A 55 2.97 6.41 16.60
C VAL A 55 2.18 5.19 17.06
N LYS A 56 1.87 4.31 16.11
CA LYS A 56 1.08 3.09 16.33
C LYS A 56 1.96 1.87 16.12
N PHE A 57 1.66 0.80 16.85
CA PHE A 57 2.36 -0.47 16.73
C PHE A 57 1.42 -1.50 16.13
N ALA A 58 1.83 -2.10 15.03
CA ALA A 58 1.05 -3.12 14.32
C ALA A 58 1.76 -4.48 14.42
N GLU A 59 0.97 -5.55 14.33
CA GLU A 59 1.51 -6.93 14.39
C GLU A 59 1.72 -7.54 13.01
N ARG A 60 0.88 -7.18 12.03
CA ARG A 60 0.87 -7.80 10.70
C ARG A 60 1.09 -6.78 9.61
N ARG A 61 1.98 -7.12 8.66
CA ARG A 61 2.29 -6.27 7.51
C ARG A 61 1.07 -6.09 6.61
N ASP A 62 0.22 -7.11 6.50
CA ASP A 62 -0.94 -7.18 5.58
C ASP A 62 -1.88 -5.97 5.72
N ALA A 63 -1.89 -5.29 6.87
CA ALA A 63 -2.65 -4.06 7.08
C ALA A 63 -2.19 -2.87 6.20
N PHE A 64 -1.00 -2.96 5.60
CA PHE A 64 -0.38 -1.93 4.77
C PHE A 64 -0.23 -2.36 3.30
N PHE A 65 -0.67 -3.57 2.95
CA PHE A 65 -0.60 -4.09 1.60
C PHE A 65 -2.01 -4.42 1.11
N ARG A 66 -2.25 -4.18 -0.17
CA ARG A 66 -3.44 -4.67 -0.88
C ARG A 66 -3.06 -5.84 -1.76
N ARG A 67 -3.95 -6.82 -1.88
CA ARG A 67 -3.84 -7.85 -2.91
C ARG A 67 -4.21 -7.23 -4.24
N THR A 68 -3.36 -7.42 -5.24
CA THR A 68 -3.63 -7.03 -6.62
C THR A 68 -3.53 -8.24 -7.52
N VAL A 69 -4.25 -8.18 -8.62
CA VAL A 69 -4.26 -9.22 -9.64
C VAL A 69 -3.23 -8.91 -10.71
N LYS A 70 -2.42 -9.91 -11.06
CA LYS A 70 -1.58 -9.91 -12.27
C LYS A 70 -1.92 -11.09 -13.16
N VAL A 71 -1.80 -10.90 -14.47
CA VAL A 71 -1.98 -11.98 -15.45
C VAL A 71 -0.64 -12.70 -15.65
N ASP A 72 -0.67 -14.03 -15.63
CA ASP A 72 0.40 -14.85 -16.22
C ASP A 72 0.25 -14.85 -17.75
N TRP A 73 0.88 -13.88 -18.39
CA TRP A 73 0.83 -13.72 -19.84
C TRP A 73 1.35 -14.93 -20.61
N LYS A 74 2.24 -15.74 -20.03
CA LYS A 74 2.71 -16.97 -20.68
C LYS A 74 1.57 -17.96 -20.83
N THR A 75 0.85 -18.22 -19.74
CA THR A 75 -0.29 -19.14 -19.72
C THR A 75 -1.48 -18.55 -20.48
N ALA A 76 -1.75 -17.25 -20.33
CA ALA A 76 -2.84 -16.57 -21.05
C ALA A 76 -2.65 -16.61 -22.57
N ASN A 77 -1.43 -16.41 -23.09
CA ASN A 77 -1.15 -16.48 -24.52
C ASN A 77 -1.41 -17.89 -25.11
N VAL A 78 -1.08 -18.95 -24.37
CA VAL A 78 -1.31 -20.34 -24.81
C VAL A 78 -2.79 -20.69 -24.78
N THR A 79 -3.49 -20.27 -23.72
CA THR A 79 -4.92 -20.58 -23.50
C THR A 79 -5.84 -19.79 -24.42
N LEU A 80 -5.63 -18.47 -24.54
CA LEU A 80 -6.53 -17.57 -25.26
C LEU A 80 -6.19 -17.45 -26.75
N ARG A 81 -4.97 -17.82 -27.17
CA ARG A 81 -4.51 -17.80 -28.57
C ARG A 81 -4.84 -16.47 -29.27
N ARG A 82 -5.76 -16.49 -30.25
CA ARG A 82 -6.18 -15.32 -31.03
C ARG A 82 -6.83 -14.22 -30.18
N ASP A 83 -7.42 -14.57 -29.04
CA ASP A 83 -8.13 -13.64 -28.17
C ASP A 83 -7.21 -12.97 -27.14
N SER A 84 -5.93 -13.39 -27.04
CA SER A 84 -4.98 -12.85 -26.05
C SER A 84 -4.78 -11.33 -26.20
N GLY A 85 -4.75 -10.81 -27.43
CA GLY A 85 -4.62 -9.38 -27.68
C GLY A 85 -5.82 -8.58 -27.16
N ARG A 86 -7.05 -9.07 -27.41
CA ARG A 86 -8.29 -8.46 -26.88
C ARG A 86 -8.34 -8.54 -25.35
N PHE A 87 -7.99 -9.69 -24.79
CA PHE A 87 -7.94 -9.89 -23.35
C PHE A 87 -6.95 -8.92 -22.69
N ARG A 88 -5.77 -8.73 -23.29
CA ARG A 88 -4.78 -7.77 -22.79
C ARG A 88 -5.31 -6.34 -22.78
N ALA A 89 -5.93 -5.91 -23.88
CA ALA A 89 -6.53 -4.59 -23.95
C ALA A 89 -7.63 -4.40 -22.90
N ALA A 90 -8.48 -5.40 -22.68
CA ALA A 90 -9.52 -5.37 -21.65
C ALA A 90 -8.93 -5.29 -20.24
N PHE A 91 -7.92 -6.12 -19.92
CA PHE A 91 -7.28 -6.14 -18.61
C PHE A 91 -6.50 -4.86 -18.30
N ASP A 92 -5.79 -4.31 -19.29
CA ASP A 92 -5.03 -3.06 -19.14
C ASP A 92 -5.95 -1.84 -18.96
N ALA A 93 -7.20 -1.90 -19.46
CA ALA A 93 -8.20 -0.87 -19.30
C ALA A 93 -8.94 -0.88 -17.95
N LEU A 94 -8.72 -1.90 -17.11
CA LEU A 94 -9.35 -1.98 -15.79
C LEU A 94 -8.82 -0.91 -14.84
N ASP A 95 -9.73 -0.27 -14.12
CA ASP A 95 -9.40 0.56 -12.97
C ASP A 95 -9.12 -0.30 -11.72
N ASP A 96 -8.70 0.37 -10.66
CA ASP A 96 -8.35 -0.28 -9.39
C ASP A 96 -9.55 -1.01 -8.77
N SER A 97 -10.76 -0.46 -8.88
CA SER A 97 -11.98 -1.06 -8.33
C SER A 97 -12.32 -2.36 -9.05
N ALA A 98 -12.21 -2.37 -10.38
CA ALA A 98 -12.44 -3.57 -11.17
C ALA A 98 -11.39 -4.64 -10.90
N ARG A 99 -10.12 -4.25 -10.74
CA ARG A 99 -9.04 -5.19 -10.35
C ARG A 99 -9.25 -5.79 -8.96
N ASP A 100 -9.72 -4.99 -7.99
CA ASP A 100 -10.05 -5.49 -6.65
C ASP A 100 -11.21 -6.49 -6.70
N ALA A 101 -12.21 -6.27 -7.55
CA ALA A 101 -13.30 -7.22 -7.77
C ALA A 101 -12.80 -8.56 -8.36
N LEU A 102 -11.77 -8.54 -9.21
CA LEU A 102 -11.17 -9.78 -9.73
C LEU A 102 -10.50 -10.61 -8.63
N VAL A 103 -9.91 -9.99 -7.61
CA VAL A 103 -9.29 -10.71 -6.47
C VAL A 103 -10.33 -11.62 -5.80
N ALA A 104 -11.51 -11.07 -5.49
CA ALA A 104 -12.59 -11.85 -4.87
C ALA A 104 -13.07 -13.00 -5.77
N GLN A 105 -13.16 -12.79 -7.09
CA GLN A 105 -13.56 -13.83 -8.04
C GLN A 105 -12.54 -14.97 -8.12
N ILE A 106 -11.24 -14.64 -8.15
CA ILE A 106 -10.13 -15.61 -8.20
C ILE A 106 -10.12 -16.49 -6.95
N GLU A 107 -10.43 -15.92 -5.78
CA GLU A 107 -10.48 -16.66 -4.51
C GLU A 107 -11.74 -17.53 -4.39
N ALA A 108 -12.86 -17.11 -4.98
CA ALA A 108 -14.15 -17.78 -4.84
C ALA A 108 -14.44 -18.83 -5.93
N SER A 109 -13.84 -18.73 -7.11
CA SER A 109 -14.28 -19.48 -8.29
C SER A 109 -13.15 -19.89 -9.23
N GLY A 110 -13.40 -20.90 -10.05
CA GLY A 110 -12.44 -21.39 -11.05
C GLY A 110 -12.37 -20.54 -12.33
N ASN A 111 -13.31 -19.63 -12.55
CA ASN A 111 -13.41 -18.77 -13.74
C ASN A 111 -13.64 -17.32 -13.33
N VAL A 112 -13.03 -16.39 -14.05
CA VAL A 112 -13.02 -14.97 -13.75
C VAL A 112 -13.62 -14.21 -14.93
N GLU A 113 -14.58 -13.34 -14.64
CA GLU A 113 -15.16 -12.42 -15.62
C GLU A 113 -14.36 -11.13 -15.63
N VAL A 114 -13.72 -10.85 -16.77
CA VAL A 114 -12.94 -9.62 -16.97
C VAL A 114 -13.79 -8.61 -17.74
N PRO A 115 -14.11 -7.43 -17.14
CA PRO A 115 -14.84 -6.38 -17.84
C PRO A 115 -14.18 -6.01 -19.17
N GLY A 116 -14.97 -5.93 -20.24
CA GLY A 116 -14.46 -5.66 -21.60
C GLY A 116 -13.94 -6.89 -22.35
N PHE A 117 -13.95 -8.07 -21.73
CA PHE A 117 -13.72 -9.36 -22.39
C PHE A 117 -15.01 -10.18 -22.42
N ASP A 118 -15.32 -10.79 -23.55
CA ASP A 118 -16.63 -11.36 -23.88
C ASP A 118 -16.86 -12.79 -23.35
N GLN A 119 -15.87 -13.39 -22.70
CA GLN A 119 -15.94 -14.74 -22.18
C GLN A 119 -15.22 -14.88 -20.83
N PRO A 120 -15.71 -15.72 -19.90
CA PRO A 120 -14.99 -16.03 -18.69
C PRO A 120 -13.63 -16.67 -18.99
N VAL A 121 -12.63 -16.34 -18.20
CA VAL A 121 -11.28 -16.91 -18.32
C VAL A 121 -10.92 -17.72 -17.08
N PRO A 122 -10.14 -18.80 -17.19
CA PRO A 122 -9.84 -19.61 -16.03
C PRO A 122 -8.96 -18.85 -15.02
N ALA A 123 -9.23 -19.02 -13.73
CA ALA A 123 -8.56 -18.31 -12.64
C ALA A 123 -7.04 -18.57 -12.60
N ASN A 124 -6.58 -19.71 -13.15
CA ASN A 124 -5.17 -20.05 -13.27
C ASN A 124 -4.38 -19.14 -14.24
N LEU A 125 -5.05 -18.29 -15.02
CA LEU A 125 -4.39 -17.25 -15.81
C LEU A 125 -3.92 -16.08 -14.95
N PHE A 126 -4.32 -16.03 -13.68
CA PHE A 126 -4.02 -14.94 -12.78
C PHE A 126 -3.12 -15.40 -11.62
N ARG A 127 -2.40 -14.43 -11.07
CA ARG A 127 -1.65 -14.53 -9.83
C ARG A 127 -2.00 -13.34 -8.95
N LEU A 128 -2.29 -13.62 -7.68
CA LEU A 128 -2.45 -12.59 -6.67
C LEU A 128 -1.07 -12.20 -6.14
N GLU A 129 -0.80 -10.90 -6.13
CA GLU A 129 0.42 -10.34 -5.56
C GLU A 129 0.07 -9.32 -4.47
N GLU A 130 0.91 -9.24 -3.45
CA GLU A 130 0.81 -8.18 -2.46
C GLU A 130 1.57 -6.96 -2.93
N THR A 131 0.87 -5.83 -3.00
CA THR A 131 1.45 -4.53 -3.34
C THR A 131 1.20 -3.57 -2.19
N PRO A 132 2.16 -2.68 -1.85
CA PRO A 132 1.92 -1.61 -0.88
C PRO A 132 0.64 -0.85 -1.19
N ASP A 133 -0.21 -0.66 -0.18
CA ASP A 133 -1.38 0.23 -0.30
C ASP A 133 -0.86 1.67 -0.47
N PRO A 134 -1.24 2.39 -1.54
CA PRO A 134 -0.76 3.74 -1.82
C PRO A 134 -1.10 4.76 -0.72
N ARG A 135 -2.06 4.45 0.16
CA ARG A 135 -2.32 5.23 1.38
C ARG A 135 -1.09 5.33 2.28
N TYR A 136 -0.21 4.34 2.26
CA TYR A 136 0.95 4.26 3.13
C TYR A 136 2.26 4.36 2.34
N GLY A 137 3.20 5.18 2.83
CA GLY A 137 4.60 5.02 2.47
C GLY A 137 5.20 3.89 3.31
N ILE A 138 5.85 2.89 2.69
CA ILE A 138 6.39 1.71 3.40
C ILE A 138 7.91 1.63 3.26
N SER A 139 8.61 1.44 4.40
CA SER A 139 10.03 1.10 4.45
C SER A 139 10.24 -0.12 5.34
N GLU A 140 11.05 -1.09 4.89
CA GLU A 140 11.31 -2.35 5.62
C GLU A 140 12.76 -2.43 6.18
N GLU A 141 13.47 -1.30 6.23
CA GLU A 141 14.86 -1.26 6.69
C GLU A 141 14.97 -1.21 8.23
N GLY A 142 15.27 -2.37 8.84
CA GLY A 142 15.43 -2.49 10.29
C GLY A 142 14.10 -2.55 11.06
N GLY A 143 13.05 -3.05 10.41
CA GLY A 143 11.65 -3.07 10.85
C GLY A 143 10.74 -2.52 9.74
N LEU A 144 9.44 -2.78 9.83
CA LEU A 144 8.48 -2.18 8.90
C LEU A 144 7.95 -0.87 9.48
N PHE A 145 8.09 0.19 8.69
CA PHE A 145 7.59 1.52 8.98
C PHE A 145 6.58 1.88 7.89
N ALA A 146 5.33 2.10 8.28
CA ALA A 146 4.28 2.54 7.36
C ALA A 146 3.79 3.93 7.78
N LEU A 147 4.04 4.93 6.94
CA LEU A 147 3.60 6.31 7.15
C LEU A 147 2.24 6.52 6.49
N ASP A 148 1.20 6.86 7.26
CA ASP A 148 -0.11 7.19 6.70
C ASP A 148 -0.03 8.55 5.97
N LEU A 149 -0.27 8.54 4.67
CA LEU A 149 -0.20 9.71 3.80
C LEU A 149 -1.57 10.41 3.65
N THR A 150 -2.60 9.94 4.34
CA THR A 150 -3.95 10.52 4.24
C THR A 150 -3.99 11.91 4.88
N VAL A 151 -4.05 12.95 4.06
CA VAL A 151 -4.16 14.33 4.54
C VAL A 151 -5.62 14.77 4.57
N SER A 152 -6.25 14.68 5.75
CA SER A 152 -7.60 15.21 5.96
C SER A 152 -7.63 16.74 5.91
N ASP A 153 -8.80 17.34 5.69
CA ASP A 153 -8.91 18.81 5.61
C ASP A 153 -8.55 19.51 6.92
N ALA A 154 -8.73 18.85 8.07
CA ALA A 154 -8.25 19.35 9.35
C ALA A 154 -6.71 19.40 9.40
N LEU A 155 -6.04 18.34 8.94
CA LEU A 155 -4.58 18.29 8.87
C LEU A 155 -4.02 19.29 7.86
N LYS A 156 -4.67 19.47 6.70
CA LYS A 156 -4.29 20.52 5.73
C LYS A 156 -4.31 21.90 6.37
N ARG A 157 -5.41 22.26 7.04
CA ARG A 157 -5.56 23.57 7.72
C ARG A 157 -4.50 23.78 8.79
N GLU A 158 -4.20 22.77 9.59
CA GLU A 158 -3.13 22.86 10.58
C GLU A 158 -1.75 23.07 9.94
N GLY A 159 -1.48 22.38 8.82
CA GLY A 159 -0.26 22.58 8.05
C GLY A 159 -0.12 24.03 7.54
N LEU A 160 -1.22 24.65 7.10
CA LEU A 160 -1.24 26.05 6.64
C LEU A 160 -0.94 27.03 7.78
N VAL A 161 -1.47 26.81 8.99
CA VAL A 161 -1.20 27.68 10.15
C VAL A 161 0.28 27.69 10.51
N ARG A 162 1.00 26.59 10.26
CA ARG A 162 2.45 26.50 10.50
C ARG A 162 3.31 27.10 9.40
N ASP A 163 2.72 27.40 8.24
CA ASP A 163 3.39 28.06 7.12
C ASP A 163 3.29 29.60 7.19
N LEU A 164 2.48 30.13 8.12
CA LEU A 164 2.32 31.57 8.39
C LEU A 164 3.42 32.12 9.31
#